data_AF-A0A2G9QJF0-F1
#
_entry.id   AF-A0A2G9QJF0-F1
#
_cell.length_a   1.000
_cell.length_b   1.000
_cell.length_c   1.000
_cell.angle_alpha   90.00
_cell.angle_beta   90.00
_cell.angle_gamma   90.00
#
_symmetry.space_group_name_H-M   'P 1'
#
loop_
_entity.id
_entity.type
_entity.pdbx_description
1 polymer ?
#
loop_
_entity_poly.entity_id
_entity_poly.type
_entity_poly.pdbx_seq_one_letter_code
_entity_poly.pdbx_strand_id
1 'polypeptide(L)'
;MSVIPVLSGVFTDVEASLKDIKDLLDEEEKQEKVVQEEVGKQAAAPSSPSMAEVNKEWSKYMEVHERASFTNTELHKAMNLHIGNLRLLSGSLDQLQQALPVPNLTEDEGQGSSDP
;
A
#
# COMPACT_ATOMS: atom_id res chain seq x y z
N MET A 1 12.42 -14.35 -7.14
CA MET A 1 12.21 -13.28 -6.14
C MET A 1 10.82 -12.70 -6.41
N SER A 2 9.89 -12.77 -5.46
CA SER A 2 8.55 -12.21 -5.67
C SER A 2 8.62 -10.69 -5.49
N VAL A 3 8.23 -9.93 -6.52
CA VAL A 3 8.35 -8.46 -6.55
C VAL A 3 7.43 -7.78 -5.53
N ILE A 4 6.28 -8.40 -5.24
CA ILE A 4 5.24 -7.76 -4.41
C ILE A 4 5.59 -7.74 -2.91
N PRO A 5 6.06 -8.84 -2.27
CA PRO A 5 6.50 -8.80 -0.88
C PRO A 5 7.63 -7.80 -0.62
N VAL A 6 8.54 -7.64 -1.58
CA VAL A 6 9.64 -6.66 -1.51
C VAL A 6 9.08 -5.24 -1.53
N LEU A 7 8.12 -4.96 -2.42
CA LEU A 7 7.47 -3.65 -2.50
C LEU A 7 6.72 -3.31 -1.21
N SER A 8 5.97 -4.26 -0.63
CA SER A 8 5.27 -4.05 0.64
C SER A 8 6.23 -3.78 1.80
N GLY A 9 7.35 -4.52 1.86
CA GLY A 9 8.36 -4.32 2.89
C GLY A 9 8.94 -2.91 2.84
N VAL A 10 9.40 -2.47 1.66
CA VAL A 10 9.93 -1.11 1.47
C VAL A 10 8.90 -0.04 1.78
N PHE A 11 7.63 -0.27 1.43
CA PHE A 11 6.54 0.66 1.78
C PHE A 11 6.40 0.83 3.30
N THR A 12 6.34 -0.27 4.04
CA THR A 12 6.24 -0.25 5.51
C THR A 12 7.49 0.34 6.17
N ASP A 13 8.68 0.06 5.64
CA ASP A 13 9.94 0.61 6.17
C ASP A 13 9.99 2.14 6.01
N VAL A 14 9.53 2.65 4.86
CA VAL A 14 9.43 4.09 4.61
C VAL A 14 8.40 4.73 5.54
N GLU A 15 7.24 4.10 5.72
CA GLU A 15 6.20 4.60 6.63
C GLU A 15 6.70 4.68 8.08
N ALA A 16 7.37 3.64 8.55
CA ALA A 16 7.99 3.62 9.88
C ALA A 16 9.05 4.72 10.03
N SER A 17 9.94 4.86 9.04
CA SER A 17 10.99 5.89 9.08
C SER A 17 10.41 7.31 9.10
N LEU A 18 9.36 7.58 8.31
CA LEU A 18 8.70 8.88 8.29
C LEU A 18 8.00 9.18 9.63
N LYS A 19 7.42 8.17 10.27
CA LYS A 19 6.82 8.31 11.59
C LYS A 19 7.87 8.63 12.65
N ASP A 20 8.98 7.89 12.68
CA ASP A 20 10.06 8.10 13.64
C ASP A 20 10.64 9.53 13.52
N ILE A 21 10.83 10.02 12.29
CA ILE A 21 11.29 11.40 12.06
C ILE A 21 10.26 12.40 12.59
N LYS A 22 8.96 12.17 12.37
CA LYS A 22 7.90 13.07 12.87
C LYS A 22 7.87 13.13 14.39
N ASP A 23 7.99 11.98 15.04
CA ASP A 23 8.00 11.88 16.50
C ASP A 23 9.19 12.67 17.10
N LEU A 24 10.37 12.62 16.46
CA LEU A 24 11.52 13.43 16.85
C LEU A 24 11.30 14.93 16.63
N LEU A 25 10.72 15.32 15.50
CA LEU A 25 10.39 16.72 15.20
C LEU A 25 9.40 17.30 16.23
N ASP A 26 8.39 16.51 16.62
CA ASP A 26 7.37 16.93 17.59
C ASP A 26 7.92 17.07 19.01
N GLU A 27 8.81 16.16 19.40
CA GLU A 27 9.48 16.24 20.70
C GLU A 27 10.39 17.47 20.77
N GLU A 28 11.11 17.80 19.70
CA GLU A 28 11.91 19.04 19.66
C GLU A 28 11.02 20.29 19.75
N GLU A 29 9.93 20.37 18.97
CA GLU A 29 9.02 21.51 19.02
C GLU A 29 8.42 21.69 20.43
N LYS A 30 8.12 20.58 21.10
CA LYS A 30 7.62 20.58 22.47
C LYS A 30 8.68 21.08 23.47
N GLN A 31 9.93 20.63 23.33
CA GLN A 31 11.04 21.12 24.17
C GLN A 31 11.30 22.60 23.94
N GLU A 32 11.26 23.07 22.70
CA GLU A 32 11.40 24.49 22.37
C GLU A 32 10.29 25.34 23.03
N LYS A 33 9.04 24.86 23.01
CA LYS A 33 7.91 25.51 23.69
C LYS A 33 8.14 25.61 25.20
N VAL A 34 8.57 24.53 25.85
CA VAL A 34 8.87 24.52 27.30
C VAL A 34 9.96 25.55 27.62
N VAL A 35 11.06 25.56 26.87
CA VAL A 35 12.14 26.54 27.06
C VAL A 35 11.64 27.98 26.84
N GLN A 36 10.80 28.19 25.83
CA GLN A 36 10.22 29.50 25.53
C GLN A 36 9.29 30.00 26.65
N GLU A 37 8.57 29.10 27.32
CA GLU A 37 7.72 29.40 28.47
C GLU A 37 8.55 29.71 29.73
N GLU A 38 9.64 28.98 29.97
CA GLU A 38 10.48 29.16 31.17
C GLU A 38 11.41 30.39 31.10
N VAL A 39 12.01 30.65 29.93
CA VAL A 39 13.04 31.68 29.74
C VAL A 39 12.48 32.94 29.07
N GLY A 40 11.28 32.85 28.50
CA GLY A 40 10.62 33.92 27.77
C GLY A 40 11.07 34.01 26.30
N LYS A 41 10.13 34.45 25.46
CA LYS A 41 10.22 34.44 23.98
C LYS A 41 11.37 35.25 23.36
N GLN A 42 11.96 36.20 24.10
CA GLN A 42 13.12 36.99 23.65
C GLN A 42 14.48 36.38 24.02
N ALA A 43 14.51 35.46 24.98
CA ALA A 43 15.74 34.84 25.47
C ALA A 43 15.89 33.37 25.03
N ALA A 44 14.80 32.74 24.57
CA ALA A 44 14.88 31.47 23.83
C ALA A 44 15.53 31.70 22.45
N ALA A 45 16.54 30.89 22.11
CA ALA A 45 17.13 30.89 20.78
C ALA A 45 16.07 30.44 19.75
N PRO A 46 15.99 31.06 18.56
CA PRO A 46 15.08 30.63 17.52
C PRO A 46 15.43 29.21 17.04
N SER A 47 14.42 28.46 16.62
CA SER A 47 14.59 27.16 15.95
C SER A 47 15.68 27.23 14.88
N SER A 48 16.56 26.23 14.88
CA SER A 48 17.72 26.24 14.00
C SER A 48 17.27 26.17 12.53
N PRO A 49 17.92 26.90 11.59
CA PRO A 49 17.58 26.83 10.17
C PRO A 49 17.57 25.40 9.61
N SER A 50 18.45 24.54 10.12
CA SER A 50 18.51 23.12 9.79
C SER A 50 17.21 22.38 10.12
N MET A 51 16.53 22.73 11.20
CA MET A 51 15.30 22.06 11.62
C MET A 51 14.11 22.43 10.76
N ALA A 52 14.04 23.70 10.34
CA ALA A 52 13.05 24.14 9.38
C ALA A 52 13.23 23.42 8.02
N GLU A 53 14.48 23.17 7.59
CA GLU A 53 14.79 22.41 6.38
C GLU A 53 14.38 20.94 6.49
N VAL A 54 14.69 20.29 7.62
CA VAL A 54 14.30 18.89 7.87
C VAL A 54 12.77 18.73 7.87
N ASN A 55 12.04 19.62 8.55
CA ASN A 55 10.57 19.57 8.56
C ASN A 55 9.97 19.77 7.16
N LYS A 56 10.56 20.64 6.35
CA LYS A 56 10.15 20.85 4.96
C LYS A 56 10.38 19.60 4.11
N GLU A 57 11.55 18.98 4.22
CA GLU A 57 11.87 17.78 3.44
C GLU A 57 11.03 16.57 3.90
N TRP A 58 10.79 16.43 5.22
CA TRP A 58 9.85 15.45 5.76
C TRP A 58 8.45 15.61 5.16
N SER A 59 7.93 16.84 5.13
CA SER A 59 6.60 17.14 4.56
C SER A 59 6.50 16.70 3.09
N LYS A 60 7.55 16.95 2.31
CA LYS A 60 7.64 16.54 0.91
C LYS A 60 7.66 15.02 0.76
N TYR A 61 8.40 14.30 1.59
CA TYR A 61 8.41 12.84 1.54
C TYR A 61 7.09 12.22 1.98
N MET A 62 6.44 12.81 2.99
CA MET A 62 5.11 12.38 3.43
C MET A 62 4.08 12.54 2.32
N GLU A 63 4.04 13.68 1.62
CA GLU A 63 3.14 13.90 0.49
C GLU A 63 3.33 12.85 -0.62
N VAL A 64 4.59 12.56 -0.96
CA VAL A 64 4.90 11.53 -1.97
C VAL A 64 4.49 10.14 -1.49
N HIS A 65 4.73 9.81 -0.22
CA HIS A 65 4.36 8.52 0.37
C HIS A 65 2.84 8.32 0.41
N GLU A 66 2.08 9.33 0.86
CA GLU A 66 0.62 9.31 0.86
C GLU A 66 0.07 9.09 -0.55
N ARG A 67 0.60 9.82 -1.54
CA ARG A 67 0.19 9.65 -2.94
C ARG A 67 0.49 8.24 -3.46
N ALA A 68 1.62 7.66 -3.07
CA ALA A 68 1.98 6.29 -3.45
C ALA A 68 1.15 5.23 -2.70
N SER A 69 0.70 5.52 -1.47
CA SER A 69 -0.06 4.57 -0.64
C SER A 69 -1.36 4.12 -1.28
N PHE A 70 -2.04 5.03 -2.00
CA PHE A 70 -3.26 4.72 -2.72
C PHE A 70 -2.99 3.69 -3.82
N THR A 71 -1.99 3.93 -4.68
CA THR A 71 -1.62 3.01 -5.75
C THR A 71 -1.13 1.67 -5.21
N ASN A 72 -0.38 1.67 -4.11
CA ASN A 72 0.09 0.45 -3.47
C ASN A 72 -1.09 -0.39 -2.93
N THR A 73 -2.06 0.24 -2.30
CA THR A 73 -3.28 -0.42 -1.79
C THR A 73 -4.10 -1.03 -2.93
N GLU A 74 -4.29 -0.29 -4.02
CA GLU A 74 -5.03 -0.79 -5.18
C GLU A 74 -4.29 -1.94 -5.89
N LEU A 75 -2.95 -1.87 -5.97
CA LEU A 75 -2.13 -2.97 -6.48
C LEU A 75 -2.32 -4.24 -5.65
N HIS A 76 -2.31 -4.12 -4.32
CA HIS A 76 -2.54 -5.25 -3.41
C HIS A 76 -3.92 -5.88 -3.60
N LYS A 77 -4.97 -5.07 -3.75
CA LYS A 77 -6.33 -5.56 -4.04
C LYS A 77 -6.39 -6.33 -5.36
N ALA A 78 -5.86 -5.74 -6.43
CA ALA A 78 -5.84 -6.35 -7.75
C ALA A 78 -5.05 -7.67 -7.74
N MET A 79 -3.89 -7.69 -7.08
CA MET A 79 -3.10 -8.90 -6.96
C MET A 79 -3.86 -9.99 -6.20
N ASN A 80 -4.45 -9.68 -5.03
CA ASN A 80 -5.17 -10.67 -4.23
C ASN A 80 -6.39 -11.23 -4.96
N LEU A 81 -7.05 -10.43 -5.80
CA LEU A 81 -8.15 -10.88 -6.66
C LEU A 81 -7.69 -11.89 -7.72
N HIS A 82 -6.50 -11.70 -8.30
CA HIS A 82 -6.06 -12.47 -9.47
C HIS A 82 -5.03 -13.56 -9.17
N ILE A 83 -4.36 -13.55 -8.02
CA ILE A 83 -3.27 -14.47 -7.70
C ILE A 83 -3.72 -15.94 -7.72
N GLY A 84 -4.97 -16.22 -7.34
CA GLY A 84 -5.56 -17.56 -7.41
C GLY A 84 -5.66 -18.06 -8.85
N ASN A 85 -6.22 -17.24 -9.74
CA ASN A 85 -6.36 -17.57 -11.16
C ASN A 85 -5.00 -17.73 -11.83
N LEU A 86 -4.04 -16.84 -11.54
CA LEU A 86 -2.68 -16.95 -12.09
C LEU A 86 -1.97 -18.23 -11.62
N ARG A 87 -2.14 -18.63 -10.35
CA ARG A 87 -1.63 -19.90 -9.83
C ARG A 87 -2.28 -21.11 -10.49
N LEU A 88 -3.58 -21.06 -10.73
CA LEU A 88 -4.32 -22.12 -11.43
C LEU A 88 -3.83 -22.27 -12.88
N LEU A 89 -3.70 -21.16 -13.61
CA LEU A 89 -3.24 -21.15 -15.01
C LEU A 89 -1.76 -21.54 -15.18
N SER A 90 -0.94 -21.33 -14.15
CA SER A 90 0.46 -21.78 -14.12
C SER A 90 0.64 -23.20 -13.56
N GLY A 91 -0.44 -23.84 -13.12
CA GLY A 91 -0.46 -25.21 -12.63
C GLY A 91 -0.55 -26.25 -13.76
N SER A 92 -0.89 -27.49 -13.38
CA SER A 92 -1.09 -28.57 -14.35
C SER A 92 -2.42 -28.46 -15.10
N LEU A 93 -2.49 -29.02 -16.30
CA LEU A 93 -3.72 -29.04 -17.10
C LEU A 93 -4.86 -29.79 -16.40
N ASP A 94 -4.56 -30.86 -15.67
CA ASP A 94 -5.53 -31.63 -14.89
C ASP A 94 -6.20 -30.77 -13.80
N GLN A 95 -5.41 -29.97 -13.08
CA GLN A 95 -5.93 -29.04 -12.08
C GLN A 95 -6.82 -27.96 -12.70
N LEU A 96 -6.46 -27.46 -13.89
CA LEU A 96 -7.27 -26.50 -14.62
C LEU A 96 -8.60 -27.12 -15.06
N GLN A 97 -8.58 -28.35 -15.60
CA GLN A 97 -9.79 -29.06 -16.02
C GLN A 97 -10.74 -29.32 -14.85
N GLN A 98 -10.22 -29.71 -13.68
CA GLN A 98 -11.04 -29.93 -12.48
C GLN A 98 -11.68 -28.65 -11.94
N ALA A 99 -11.07 -27.48 -12.18
CA ALA A 99 -11.59 -26.19 -11.74
C ALA A 99 -12.69 -25.63 -12.68
N LEU A 100 -12.85 -26.20 -13.88
CA LEU A 100 -13.86 -25.78 -14.85
C LEU A 100 -15.18 -26.54 -14.61
N PRO A 101 -16.33 -25.87 -14.68
CA PRO A 101 -17.62 -26.54 -14.62
C PRO A 101 -17.81 -27.43 -15.86
N VAL A 102 -18.27 -28.67 -15.65
CA VAL A 102 -18.61 -29.57 -16.75
C VAL A 102 -20.04 -29.25 -17.20
N PRO A 103 -20.25 -28.83 -18.47
CA PRO A 103 -21.60 -28.60 -18.96
C PRO A 103 -22.36 -29.93 -19.05
N ASN A 104 -23.54 -29.99 -18.43
CA ASN A 104 -24.52 -31.04 -18.70
C ASN A 104 -25.21 -30.69 -20.02
N LEU A 105 -24.69 -31.23 -21.12
CA LEU A 105 -25.40 -31.23 -22.39
C LEU A 105 -26.51 -32.29 -22.29
N THR A 106 -27.65 -31.92 -21.68
CA THR A 106 -28.87 -32.73 -21.81
C THR A 106 -29.37 -32.58 -23.24
N GLU A 107 -29.44 -33.69 -23.95
CA GLU A 107 -29.96 -33.82 -25.31
C GLU A 107 -31.45 -33.40 -25.36
N ASP A 108 -31.75 -32.10 -25.44
CA ASP A 108 -33.12 -31.62 -25.71
C ASP A 108 -33.21 -30.62 -26.88
N GLU A 109 -32.09 -30.26 -27.50
CA GLU A 109 -32.08 -29.45 -28.74
C GLU A 109 -32.02 -30.33 -29.99
N GLY A 110 -32.92 -31.31 -30.09
CA GLY A 110 -32.93 -32.29 -31.18
C GLY A 110 -34.29 -32.85 -31.59
N GLN A 111 -35.41 -32.42 -31.00
CA GLN A 111 -36.75 -32.76 -31.51
C GLN A 111 -37.31 -31.60 -32.33
N GLY A 112 -36.63 -31.29 -33.43
CA GLY A 112 -37.26 -30.68 -34.58
C GLY A 112 -38.29 -31.66 -35.15
N SER A 113 -39.55 -31.42 -34.80
CA SER A 113 -40.77 -31.82 -35.52
C SER A 113 -40.55 -32.70 -36.77
N SER A 114 -40.60 -34.02 -36.57
CA SER A 114 -40.87 -34.96 -37.66
C SER A 114 -42.38 -35.17 -37.70
N ASP A 115 -43.09 -34.30 -38.43
CA ASP A 115 -44.51 -34.49 -38.75
C ASP A 115 -44.60 -35.28 -40.08
N PRO A 116 -45.38 -36.38 -40.15
CA PRO A 116 -45.55 -37.17 -41.37
C PRO A 116 -46.47 -36.53 -42.42
#